data_AF-A0A351SPL7-F1
#
_entry.id   AF-A0A351SPL7-F1
#
_cell.length_a   1.000
_cell.length_b   1.000
_cell.length_c   1.000
_cell.angle_alpha   90.00
_cell.angle_beta   90.00
_cell.angle_gamma   90.00
#
_symmetry.space_group_name_H-M   'P 1'
#
loop_
_entity.id
_entity.type
_entity.pdbx_description
1 polymer ?
#
loop_
_entity_poly.entity_id
_entity_poly.type
_entity_poly.pdbx_seq_one_letter_code
_entity_poly.pdbx_strand_id
1 'polypeptide(L)'
;MKKKSIKIAHLYYDLMNLYGENGNIRALEEFIKRQGGEPIVSKLSIGDKIDFREYDFYYIGSGSKENERIVLEDLWKYKKKIEEAIDAGKVFLATGNAMELFGKKIKTYEDVSIDCLGLLSYSARETSTRLVSEIFYEFEALDTKKGRNFVAFKNADANIVNNEEERLFNFPDSARRNNFFGMYLIGPVLIRNPYFTDYILKIVFENKGYNYIQKDDRIEYRAYYEFVKNFISDDNLD
;
A
#
# COMPACT_ATOMS: atom_id res chain seq x y z
N MET A 1 23.80 -21.91 -3.06
CA MET A 1 23.54 -20.58 -2.45
C MET A 1 22.13 -20.59 -1.87
N LYS A 2 21.90 -20.10 -0.65
CA LYS A 2 20.54 -19.93 -0.12
C LYS A 2 19.79 -18.96 -1.05
N LYS A 3 18.57 -19.32 -1.48
CA LYS A 3 17.70 -18.40 -2.24
C LYS A 3 17.40 -17.17 -1.39
N LYS A 4 17.35 -15.99 -2.01
CA LYS A 4 16.96 -14.73 -1.36
C LYS A 4 15.45 -14.75 -1.08
N SER A 5 15.03 -15.41 -0.01
CA SER A 5 13.61 -15.53 0.33
C SER A 5 13.05 -14.22 0.87
N ILE A 6 11.92 -13.77 0.33
CA ILE A 6 11.15 -12.62 0.81
C ILE A 6 9.79 -13.12 1.25
N LYS A 7 9.48 -13.01 2.56
CA LYS A 7 8.21 -13.45 3.13
C LYS A 7 7.18 -12.34 3.08
N ILE A 8 6.02 -12.62 2.49
CA ILE A 8 4.91 -11.68 2.31
C ILE A 8 3.71 -12.15 3.12
N ALA A 9 3.20 -11.29 3.99
CA ALA A 9 1.90 -11.47 4.64
C ALA A 9 0.83 -10.76 3.81
N HIS A 10 -0.03 -11.52 3.15
CA HIS A 10 -1.25 -10.99 2.54
C HIS A 10 -2.37 -11.09 3.58
N LEU A 11 -2.55 -10.00 4.33
CA LEU A 11 -3.46 -9.91 5.45
C LEU A 11 -4.90 -9.82 4.97
N TYR A 12 -5.77 -10.67 5.53
CA TYR A 12 -7.20 -10.76 5.25
C TYR A 12 -7.51 -10.88 3.76
N TYR A 13 -6.75 -11.72 3.06
CA TYR A 13 -6.76 -11.86 1.60
C TYR A 13 -8.12 -12.22 0.98
N ASP A 14 -9.03 -12.77 1.79
CA ASP A 14 -10.37 -13.23 1.43
C ASP A 14 -11.46 -12.23 1.79
N LEU A 15 -11.20 -11.30 2.72
CA LEU A 15 -12.12 -10.24 3.15
C LEU A 15 -11.80 -8.88 2.54
N MET A 16 -10.51 -8.57 2.38
CA MET A 16 -9.97 -7.30 1.90
C MET A 16 -9.45 -7.41 0.46
N ASN A 17 -10.32 -7.86 -0.45
CA ASN A 17 -9.98 -8.29 -1.81
C ASN A 17 -10.81 -7.64 -2.93
N LEU A 18 -11.52 -6.55 -2.65
CA LEU A 18 -12.25 -5.79 -3.67
C LEU A 18 -11.29 -5.20 -4.70
N TYR A 19 -11.81 -4.71 -5.82
CA TYR A 19 -11.03 -3.93 -6.82
C TYR A 19 -9.76 -4.62 -7.37
N GLY A 20 -9.66 -5.95 -7.28
CA GLY A 20 -8.54 -6.68 -7.89
C GLY A 20 -7.22 -6.62 -7.12
N GLU A 21 -7.27 -6.35 -5.80
CA GLU A 21 -6.11 -6.14 -4.92
C GLU A 21 -5.08 -7.30 -4.95
N ASN A 22 -5.53 -8.53 -5.24
CA ASN A 22 -4.66 -9.68 -5.52
C ASN A 22 -3.60 -9.39 -6.62
N GLY A 23 -3.86 -8.45 -7.53
CA GLY A 23 -2.90 -8.00 -8.53
C GLY A 23 -1.63 -7.37 -7.93
N ASN A 24 -1.73 -6.69 -6.78
CA ASN A 24 -0.56 -6.13 -6.09
C ASN A 24 0.38 -7.25 -5.61
N ILE A 25 -0.17 -8.33 -5.06
CA ILE A 25 0.63 -9.50 -4.65
C ILE A 25 1.31 -10.15 -5.86
N ARG A 26 0.58 -10.34 -6.97
CA ARG A 26 1.15 -10.92 -8.19
C ARG A 26 2.29 -10.07 -8.74
N ALA A 27 2.16 -8.75 -8.69
CA ALA A 27 3.22 -7.82 -9.07
C ALA A 27 4.46 -8.00 -8.19
N LEU A 28 4.28 -8.04 -6.86
CA LEU A 28 5.38 -8.26 -5.91
C LEU A 28 6.10 -9.57 -6.18
N GLU A 29 5.36 -10.67 -6.32
CA GLU A 29 5.95 -11.98 -6.60
C GLU A 29 6.81 -11.95 -7.86
N GLU A 30 6.32 -11.34 -8.94
CA GLU A 30 7.03 -11.24 -10.21
C GLU A 30 8.27 -10.36 -10.11
N PHE A 31 8.18 -9.17 -9.49
CA PHE A 31 9.33 -8.30 -9.31
C PHE A 31 10.40 -8.94 -8.41
N ILE A 32 10.00 -9.63 -7.33
CA ILE A 32 10.93 -10.36 -6.46
C ILE A 32 11.66 -11.45 -7.24
N LYS A 33 10.93 -12.26 -8.04
CA LYS A 33 11.53 -13.31 -8.88
C LYS A 33 12.55 -12.74 -9.87
N ARG A 34 12.25 -11.58 -10.48
CA ARG A 34 13.16 -10.88 -11.41
C ARG A 34 14.46 -10.40 -10.76
N GLN A 35 14.45 -10.17 -9.44
CA GLN A 35 15.66 -9.87 -8.66
C GLN A 35 16.43 -11.12 -8.20
N GLY A 36 16.05 -12.30 -8.68
CA GLY A 36 16.58 -13.59 -8.23
C GLY A 36 16.11 -13.97 -6.81
N GLY A 37 15.05 -13.34 -6.33
CA GLY A 37 14.40 -13.63 -5.05
C GLY A 37 13.39 -14.78 -5.13
N GLU A 38 13.04 -15.32 -3.98
CA GLU A 38 11.98 -16.30 -3.82
C GLU A 38 10.86 -15.69 -2.98
N PRO A 39 9.73 -15.29 -3.59
CA PRO A 39 8.59 -14.78 -2.83
C PRO A 39 7.87 -15.94 -2.13
N ILE A 40 7.60 -15.78 -0.84
CA ILE A 40 6.85 -16.72 -0.03
C ILE A 40 5.62 -15.98 0.50
N VAL A 41 4.48 -16.18 -0.15
CA VAL A 41 3.23 -15.50 0.22
C VAL A 41 2.44 -16.37 1.19
N SER A 42 2.19 -15.85 2.39
CA SER A 42 1.19 -16.38 3.31
C SER A 42 -0.11 -15.60 3.15
N LYS A 43 -1.17 -16.31 2.79
CA LYS A 43 -2.54 -15.81 2.77
C LYS A 43 -3.10 -15.99 4.18
N LEU A 44 -3.33 -14.89 4.88
CA LEU A 44 -3.71 -14.88 6.29
C LEU A 44 -5.11 -14.30 6.42
N SER A 45 -5.93 -14.82 7.33
CA SER A 45 -7.27 -14.33 7.61
C SER A 45 -7.67 -14.51 9.08
N ILE A 46 -8.95 -14.30 9.38
CA ILE A 46 -9.55 -14.45 10.70
C ILE A 46 -9.27 -15.85 11.26
N GLY A 47 -8.77 -15.89 12.50
CA GLY A 47 -8.46 -17.13 13.20
C GLY A 47 -7.04 -17.65 13.00
N ASP A 48 -6.31 -17.15 12.00
CA ASP A 48 -4.88 -17.45 11.87
C ASP A 48 -4.10 -16.79 13.01
N LYS A 49 -3.01 -17.45 13.42
CA LYS A 49 -2.05 -16.88 14.39
C LYS A 49 -0.93 -16.19 13.63
N ILE A 50 -0.88 -14.86 13.70
CA ILE A 50 0.09 -14.07 12.95
C ILE A 50 1.24 -13.65 13.86
N ASP A 51 2.48 -13.99 13.47
CA ASP A 51 3.70 -13.44 14.05
C ASP A 51 4.30 -12.38 13.11
N PHE A 52 4.10 -11.11 13.47
CA PHE A 52 4.55 -9.96 12.68
C PHE A 52 6.10 -9.78 12.64
N ARG A 53 6.86 -10.69 13.26
CA ARG A 53 8.32 -10.72 13.11
C ARG A 53 8.75 -11.54 11.90
N GLU A 54 7.92 -12.49 11.46
CA GLU A 54 8.29 -13.48 10.45
C GLU A 54 8.28 -12.96 9.01
N TYR A 55 7.52 -11.91 8.71
CA TYR A 55 7.39 -11.39 7.36
C TYR A 55 8.29 -10.18 7.11
N ASP A 56 8.60 -9.98 5.84
CA ASP A 56 9.43 -8.87 5.35
C ASP A 56 8.56 -7.77 4.73
N PHE A 57 7.39 -8.14 4.20
CA PHE A 57 6.40 -7.24 3.61
C PHE A 57 4.98 -7.63 4.02
N TYR A 58 4.15 -6.64 4.34
CA TYR A 58 2.75 -6.79 4.71
C TYR A 58 1.87 -6.05 3.71
N TYR A 59 0.86 -6.73 3.18
CA TYR A 59 -0.14 -6.15 2.31
C TYR A 59 -1.54 -6.35 2.88
N ILE A 60 -2.34 -5.29 2.85
CA ILE A 60 -3.78 -5.35 3.12
C ILE A 60 -4.50 -4.45 2.11
N GLY A 61 -5.48 -5.02 1.41
CA GLY A 61 -6.23 -4.34 0.34
C GLY A 61 -7.55 -3.74 0.81
N SER A 62 -8.41 -3.34 -0.12
CA SER A 62 -9.75 -2.81 0.18
C SER A 62 -10.81 -3.90 0.37
N GLY A 63 -11.74 -3.71 1.30
CA GLY A 63 -12.90 -4.59 1.56
C GLY A 63 -14.23 -3.83 1.53
N SER A 64 -15.35 -4.56 1.65
CA SER A 64 -16.63 -3.90 1.96
C SER A 64 -16.58 -3.32 3.38
N LYS A 65 -17.51 -2.42 3.73
CA LYS A 65 -17.57 -1.86 5.09
C LYS A 65 -17.75 -2.95 6.13
N GLU A 66 -18.60 -3.94 5.86
CA GLU A 66 -18.86 -5.07 6.75
C GLU A 66 -17.58 -5.88 6.98
N ASN A 67 -16.87 -6.22 5.91
CA ASN A 67 -15.60 -6.93 5.99
C ASN A 67 -14.53 -6.11 6.73
N GLU A 68 -14.45 -4.81 6.46
CA GLU A 68 -13.55 -3.89 7.16
C GLU A 68 -13.80 -3.88 8.66
N ARG A 69 -15.07 -3.86 9.11
CA ARG A 69 -15.40 -3.94 10.55
C ARG A 69 -14.98 -5.27 11.17
N ILE A 70 -15.25 -6.38 10.49
CA ILE A 70 -14.83 -7.74 10.94
C ILE A 70 -13.31 -7.82 11.07
N VAL A 71 -12.59 -7.28 10.08
CA VAL A 71 -11.13 -7.25 10.07
C VAL A 71 -10.58 -6.36 11.18
N LEU A 72 -11.20 -5.21 11.44
CA LEU A 72 -10.80 -4.32 12.53
C LEU A 72 -10.86 -5.02 13.89
N GLU A 73 -11.93 -5.75 14.18
CA GLU A 73 -12.11 -6.51 15.42
C GLU A 73 -11.00 -7.55 15.63
N ASP A 74 -10.58 -8.24 14.57
CA ASP A 74 -9.49 -9.21 14.65
C ASP A 74 -8.11 -8.54 14.76
N LEU A 75 -7.87 -7.45 14.02
CA LEU A 75 -6.62 -6.69 14.04
C LEU A 75 -6.27 -6.14 15.42
N TRP A 76 -7.25 -5.84 16.27
CA TRP A 76 -7.03 -5.39 17.65
C TRP A 76 -6.17 -6.37 18.46
N LYS A 77 -6.26 -7.68 18.19
CA LYS A 77 -5.42 -8.73 18.82
C LYS A 77 -3.94 -8.54 18.51
N TYR A 78 -3.64 -7.87 17.41
CA TYR A 78 -2.31 -7.69 16.84
C TYR A 78 -1.76 -6.27 16.97
N LYS A 79 -2.53 -5.30 17.49
CA LYS A 79 -2.16 -3.88 17.57
C LYS A 79 -0.70 -3.64 17.97
N LYS A 80 -0.28 -4.17 19.13
CA LYS A 80 1.09 -4.00 19.64
C LYS A 80 2.15 -4.62 18.72
N LYS A 81 1.86 -5.78 18.13
CA LYS A 81 2.79 -6.48 17.23
C LYS A 81 2.94 -5.74 15.89
N ILE A 82 1.87 -5.12 15.41
CA ILE A 82 1.88 -4.28 14.20
C ILE A 82 2.72 -3.03 14.47
N GLU A 83 2.51 -2.38 15.62
CA GLU A 83 3.31 -1.23 16.06
C GLU A 83 4.81 -1.58 16.10
N GLU A 84 5.17 -2.65 16.81
CA GLU A 84 6.55 -3.14 16.89
C GLU A 84 7.15 -3.44 15.51
N ALA A 85 6.35 -3.98 14.57
CA ALA A 85 6.82 -4.27 13.22
C ALA A 85 7.04 -3.00 12.39
N ILE A 86 6.15 -2.01 12.49
CA ILE A 86 6.31 -0.70 11.84
C ILE A 86 7.57 0.01 12.39
N ASP A 87 7.77 -0.03 13.70
CA ASP A 87 8.92 0.58 14.37
C ASP A 87 10.24 -0.14 14.06
N ALA A 88 10.18 -1.47 13.87
CA ALA A 88 11.31 -2.27 13.40
C ALA A 88 11.62 -2.10 11.90
N GLY A 89 10.93 -1.19 11.21
CA GLY A 89 11.17 -0.88 9.79
C GLY A 89 10.67 -1.96 8.82
N LYS A 90 9.77 -2.86 9.25
CA LYS A 90 9.07 -3.76 8.32
C LYS A 90 8.22 -2.95 7.36
N VAL A 91 8.04 -3.46 6.15
CA VAL A 91 7.36 -2.73 5.09
C VAL A 91 5.89 -3.10 5.06
N PHE A 92 5.01 -2.09 5.09
CA PHE A 92 3.56 -2.26 5.01
C PHE A 92 3.00 -1.46 3.84
N LEU A 93 2.07 -2.04 3.10
CA LEU A 93 1.24 -1.35 2.11
C LEU A 93 -0.23 -1.60 2.41
N ALA A 94 -0.95 -0.53 2.76
CA ALA A 94 -2.39 -0.54 2.97
C ALA A 94 -3.08 0.31 1.90
N THR A 95 -3.95 -0.31 1.10
CA THR A 95 -4.64 0.34 -0.03
C THR A 95 -6.15 0.42 0.18
N GLY A 96 -6.78 1.45 -0.40
CA GLY A 96 -8.21 1.72 -0.25
C GLY A 96 -8.60 1.99 1.22
N ASN A 97 -9.78 1.52 1.63
CA ASN A 97 -10.27 1.71 3.01
C ASN A 97 -9.43 0.97 4.08
N ALA A 98 -8.55 0.03 3.73
CA ALA A 98 -7.74 -0.61 4.77
C ALA A 98 -6.78 0.33 5.49
N MET A 99 -6.39 1.47 4.88
CA MET A 99 -5.58 2.44 5.62
C MET A 99 -6.34 3.00 6.83
N GLU A 100 -7.67 3.12 6.76
CA GLU A 100 -8.50 3.66 7.84
C GLU A 100 -8.32 2.90 9.16
N LEU A 101 -8.18 1.58 9.06
CA LEU A 101 -8.00 0.64 10.18
C LEU A 101 -6.80 0.99 11.07
N PHE A 102 -5.77 1.61 10.50
CA PHE A 102 -4.54 1.96 11.23
C PHE A 102 -4.57 3.35 11.86
N GLY A 103 -5.52 4.20 11.45
CA GLY A 103 -5.73 5.54 12.03
C GLY A 103 -6.37 5.49 13.42
N LYS A 104 -6.67 6.66 13.98
CA LYS A 104 -7.30 6.82 15.31
C LYS A 104 -8.74 6.31 15.32
N LYS A 105 -9.54 6.68 14.31
CA LYS A 105 -10.97 6.35 14.22
C LYS A 105 -11.53 6.56 12.82
N ILE A 106 -12.68 5.95 12.57
CA ILE A 106 -13.54 6.20 11.41
C ILE A 106 -14.81 6.88 11.93
N LYS A 107 -15.10 8.09 11.41
CA LYS A 107 -16.36 8.77 11.68
C LYS A 107 -17.33 8.49 10.53
N THR A 108 -18.42 7.80 10.81
CA THR A 108 -19.43 7.46 9.80
C THR A 108 -20.19 8.69 9.33
N TYR A 109 -20.95 8.54 8.24
CA TYR A 109 -21.84 9.58 7.75
C TYR A 109 -22.90 10.02 8.80
N GLU A 110 -23.33 9.09 9.65
CA GLU A 110 -24.28 9.32 10.76
C GLU A 110 -23.59 9.86 12.03
N ASP A 111 -22.37 10.36 11.91
CA ASP A 111 -21.52 10.88 12.99
C ASP A 111 -21.21 9.87 14.12
N VAL A 112 -21.41 8.57 13.87
CA VAL A 112 -20.96 7.49 14.76
C VAL A 112 -19.43 7.38 14.67
N SER A 113 -18.76 7.25 15.82
CA SER A 113 -17.31 7.09 15.90
C SER A 113 -16.96 5.63 16.14
N ILE A 114 -16.09 5.09 15.29
CA ILE A 114 -15.58 3.72 15.39
C ILE A 114 -14.08 3.80 15.68
N ASP A 115 -13.65 3.32 16.85
CA ASP A 115 -12.25 3.35 17.24
C ASP A 115 -11.44 2.34 16.40
N CYS A 116 -10.34 2.84 15.85
CA CYS A 116 -9.40 2.07 15.03
C CYS A 116 -8.12 1.77 15.83
N LEU A 117 -7.12 1.17 15.20
CA LEU A 117 -5.92 0.75 15.94
C LEU A 117 -5.16 1.92 16.58
N GLY A 118 -5.32 3.15 16.05
CA GLY A 118 -4.67 4.35 16.57
C GLY A 118 -3.15 4.30 16.46
N LEU A 119 -2.65 3.60 15.43
CA LEU A 119 -1.22 3.46 15.18
C LEU A 119 -0.68 4.66 14.41
N LEU A 120 -1.48 5.27 13.52
CA LEU A 120 -1.10 6.47 12.79
C LEU A 120 -1.97 7.67 13.17
N SER A 121 -1.39 8.85 13.09
CA SER A 121 -1.95 10.12 13.54
C SER A 121 -2.86 10.76 12.50
N TYR A 122 -3.91 10.04 12.11
CA TYR A 122 -5.00 10.55 11.29
C TYR A 122 -6.34 9.91 11.68
N SER A 123 -7.44 10.36 11.08
CA SER A 123 -8.75 9.71 11.16
C SER A 123 -9.39 9.67 9.78
N ALA A 124 -10.34 8.76 9.57
CA ALA A 124 -11.17 8.78 8.38
C ALA A 124 -12.54 9.40 8.69
N ARG A 125 -13.12 10.07 7.71
CA ARG A 125 -14.50 10.57 7.77
C ARG A 125 -15.25 10.13 6.52
N GLU A 126 -16.29 9.34 6.71
CA GLU A 126 -17.18 8.92 5.64
C GLU A 126 -17.97 10.11 5.06
N THR A 127 -18.24 10.03 3.76
CA THR A 127 -18.95 11.04 2.97
C THR A 127 -20.30 10.50 2.48
N SER A 128 -21.25 11.39 2.20
CA SER A 128 -22.57 11.01 1.65
C SER A 128 -22.50 10.50 0.21
N THR A 129 -21.45 10.87 -0.52
CA THR A 129 -21.23 10.50 -1.91
C THR A 129 -19.86 9.86 -2.06
N ARG A 130 -19.73 9.00 -3.08
CA ARG A 130 -18.44 8.45 -3.46
C ARG A 130 -17.57 9.51 -4.14
N LEU A 131 -16.31 9.51 -3.78
CA LEU A 131 -15.23 10.30 -4.33
C LEU A 131 -14.50 9.44 -5.36
N VAL A 132 -14.71 9.79 -6.62
CA VAL A 132 -14.21 9.04 -7.76
C VAL A 132 -13.30 9.96 -8.56
N SER A 133 -12.03 9.58 -8.71
CA SER A 133 -11.08 10.38 -9.48
C SER A 133 -9.93 9.52 -9.98
N GLU A 134 -9.52 9.76 -11.22
CA GLU A 134 -8.21 9.32 -11.67
C GLU A 134 -7.14 10.22 -11.08
N ILE A 135 -6.05 9.61 -10.65
CA ILE A 135 -5.01 10.27 -9.90
C ILE A 135 -3.69 10.19 -10.67
N PHE A 136 -3.08 11.35 -10.85
CA PHE A 136 -1.74 11.55 -11.37
C PHE A 136 -1.02 12.53 -10.45
N TYR A 137 -0.22 12.03 -9.52
CA TYR A 137 0.49 12.86 -8.55
C TYR A 137 1.97 12.56 -8.49
N GLU A 138 2.73 13.56 -8.11
CA GLU A 138 4.13 13.37 -7.73
C GLU A 138 4.20 12.53 -6.45
N PHE A 139 5.02 11.48 -6.49
CA PHE A 139 5.37 10.72 -5.30
C PHE A 139 6.66 11.29 -4.74
N GLU A 140 6.58 11.96 -3.58
CA GLU A 140 7.67 12.82 -3.08
C GLU A 140 9.01 12.08 -2.89
N ALA A 141 8.96 10.77 -2.63
CA ALA A 141 10.16 9.96 -2.45
C ALA A 141 10.81 9.45 -3.76
N LEU A 142 10.17 9.65 -4.92
CA LEU A 142 10.78 9.40 -6.23
C LEU A 142 11.07 10.75 -6.89
N ASP A 143 12.34 11.01 -7.25
CA ASP A 143 12.74 12.20 -8.00
C ASP A 143 11.93 12.31 -9.31
N THR A 144 10.91 13.17 -9.30
CA THR A 144 9.84 13.28 -10.32
C THR A 144 10.27 14.04 -11.56
N LYS A 145 11.42 14.74 -11.51
CA LYS A 145 12.02 15.45 -12.65
C LYS A 145 12.43 14.55 -13.83
N LYS A 146 12.21 13.24 -13.71
CA LYS A 146 12.41 12.21 -14.74
C LYS A 146 11.10 11.51 -15.16
N GLY A 147 9.95 12.16 -15.01
CA GLY A 147 8.65 11.61 -15.41
C GLY A 147 8.12 10.47 -14.53
N ARG A 148 8.44 10.45 -13.23
CA ARG A 148 8.12 9.35 -12.28
C ARG A 148 6.93 9.66 -11.37
N ASN A 149 5.83 10.06 -11.98
CA ASN A 149 4.55 10.27 -11.31
C ASN A 149 3.91 8.94 -10.88
N PHE A 150 3.01 9.04 -9.92
CA PHE A 150 2.18 7.94 -9.45
C PHE A 150 0.80 8.03 -10.09
N VAL A 151 0.39 6.91 -10.68
CA VAL A 151 -0.88 6.78 -11.38
C VAL A 151 -1.76 5.77 -10.67
N ALA A 152 -2.97 6.20 -10.31
CA ALA A 152 -3.92 5.36 -9.62
C ALA A 152 -5.35 5.85 -9.82
N PHE A 153 -6.28 5.18 -9.14
CA PHE A 153 -7.67 5.55 -9.11
C PHE A 153 -8.13 5.66 -7.66
N LYS A 154 -8.92 6.68 -7.34
CA LYS A 154 -9.64 6.77 -6.07
C LYS A 154 -11.09 6.39 -6.32
N ASN A 155 -11.59 5.46 -5.51
CA ASN A 155 -13.00 5.13 -5.39
C ASN A 155 -13.33 4.91 -3.91
N ALA A 156 -13.51 6.00 -3.19
CA ALA A 156 -13.66 5.99 -1.74
C ALA A 156 -14.95 6.70 -1.34
N ASP A 157 -15.54 6.29 -0.23
CA ASP A 157 -16.65 6.97 0.43
C ASP A 157 -16.22 7.57 1.77
N ALA A 158 -14.93 7.87 1.89
CA ALA A 158 -14.32 8.53 3.03
C ALA A 158 -13.07 9.32 2.60
N ASN A 159 -12.69 10.28 3.45
CA ASN A 159 -11.43 11.03 3.35
C ASN A 159 -10.62 10.89 4.63
N ILE A 160 -9.31 11.01 4.51
CA ILE A 160 -8.43 11.22 5.65
C ILE A 160 -8.54 12.66 6.13
N VAL A 161 -8.72 12.82 7.44
CA VAL A 161 -8.82 14.10 8.14
C VAL A 161 -7.84 14.14 9.31
N ASN A 162 -7.41 15.35 9.67
CA ASN A 162 -6.45 15.59 10.77
C ASN A 162 -5.18 14.74 10.63
N ASN A 163 -4.64 14.65 9.41
CA ASN A 163 -3.45 13.86 9.11
C ASN A 163 -2.20 14.62 9.55
N GLU A 164 -1.52 14.09 10.56
CA GLU A 164 -0.25 14.58 11.11
C GLU A 164 0.95 13.75 10.62
N GLU A 165 0.72 12.70 9.82
CA GLU A 165 1.77 11.88 9.22
C GLU A 165 2.36 12.54 7.96
N GLU A 166 3.55 12.11 7.55
CA GLU A 166 4.10 12.44 6.22
C GLU A 166 3.14 11.92 5.15
N ARG A 167 2.90 12.69 4.08
CA ARG A 167 2.06 12.26 2.97
C ARG A 167 2.93 11.61 1.90
N LEU A 168 2.39 10.62 1.20
CA LEU A 168 3.10 9.98 0.08
C LEU A 168 3.08 10.85 -1.18
N PHE A 169 2.02 11.64 -1.31
CA PHE A 169 1.74 12.50 -2.45
C PHE A 169 1.31 13.87 -1.94
N ASN A 170 1.30 14.88 -2.80
CA ASN A 170 0.71 16.19 -2.50
C ASN A 170 -0.84 16.14 -2.49
N PHE A 171 -1.40 15.11 -1.84
CA PHE A 171 -2.82 14.77 -1.75
C PHE A 171 -3.13 14.18 -0.36
N PRO A 172 -4.20 14.61 0.32
CA PRO A 172 -4.42 14.33 1.74
C PRO A 172 -4.67 12.87 2.10
N ASP A 173 -5.17 12.05 1.16
CA ASP A 173 -5.60 10.67 1.45
C ASP A 173 -4.48 9.65 1.29
N SER A 174 -3.32 10.01 1.83
CA SER A 174 -2.15 9.16 1.96
C SER A 174 -1.40 9.47 3.25
N ALA A 175 -0.72 8.47 3.79
CA ALA A 175 0.06 8.61 5.01
C ALA A 175 1.29 7.70 4.96
N ARG A 176 2.37 8.17 5.55
CA ARG A 176 3.63 7.48 5.68
C ARG A 176 4.17 7.63 7.09
N ARG A 177 4.58 6.49 7.66
CA ARG A 177 5.33 6.43 8.92
C ARG A 177 6.35 5.32 8.82
N ASN A 178 7.64 5.65 8.91
CA ASN A 178 8.73 4.71 8.61
C ASN A 178 8.52 4.07 7.22
N ASN A 179 8.41 2.74 7.17
CA ASN A 179 8.13 1.95 5.97
C ASN A 179 6.66 1.49 5.89
N PHE A 180 5.75 2.16 6.58
CA PHE A 180 4.31 2.04 6.36
C PHE A 180 3.87 2.99 5.27
N PHE A 181 3.21 2.45 4.24
CA PHE A 181 2.67 3.16 3.09
C PHE A 181 1.15 2.97 3.06
N GLY A 182 0.40 3.99 3.48
CA GLY A 182 -1.07 4.00 3.45
C GLY A 182 -1.60 4.93 2.36
N MET A 183 -2.55 4.46 1.56
CA MET A 183 -3.21 5.28 0.54
C MET A 183 -4.63 4.78 0.25
N TYR A 184 -5.56 5.71 0.03
CA TYR A 184 -6.89 5.34 -0.50
C TYR A 184 -6.85 4.91 -1.97
N LEU A 185 -5.72 5.15 -2.62
CA LEU A 185 -5.52 4.88 -4.02
C LEU A 185 -5.50 3.38 -4.28
N ILE A 186 -6.26 2.98 -5.29
CA ILE A 186 -6.36 1.62 -5.80
C ILE A 186 -5.89 1.59 -7.25
N GLY A 187 -5.74 0.38 -7.79
CA GLY A 187 -5.23 0.22 -9.15
C GLY A 187 -5.57 -1.15 -9.71
N PRO A 188 -4.67 -2.15 -9.63
CA PRO A 188 -3.60 -2.36 -8.62
C PRO A 188 -2.37 -1.45 -8.71
N VAL A 189 -2.04 -0.79 -7.60
CA VAL A 189 -1.01 0.26 -7.54
C VAL A 189 0.40 -0.23 -7.88
N LEU A 190 0.77 -1.47 -7.51
CA LEU A 190 2.11 -2.00 -7.78
C LEU A 190 2.31 -2.46 -9.22
N ILE A 191 1.22 -2.79 -9.93
CA ILE A 191 1.29 -3.09 -11.36
C ILE A 191 1.47 -1.80 -12.14
N ARG A 192 0.69 -0.78 -11.79
CA ARG A 192 0.63 0.48 -12.51
C ARG A 192 1.85 1.37 -12.32
N ASN A 193 2.59 1.19 -11.23
CA ASN A 193 3.66 2.10 -10.82
C ASN A 193 4.97 1.34 -10.59
N PRO A 194 5.69 0.93 -11.66
CA PRO A 194 6.90 0.12 -11.53
C PRO A 194 8.00 0.81 -10.70
N TYR A 195 8.14 2.13 -10.81
CA TYR A 195 9.08 2.91 -9.99
C TYR A 195 8.75 2.85 -8.49
N PHE A 196 7.46 2.91 -8.13
CA PHE A 196 7.01 2.78 -6.74
C PHE A 196 7.22 1.35 -6.23
N THR A 197 6.95 0.34 -7.08
CA THR A 197 7.21 -1.06 -6.76
C THR A 197 8.70 -1.33 -6.51
N ASP A 198 9.59 -0.77 -7.35
CA ASP A 198 11.03 -0.85 -7.09
C ASP A 198 11.43 -0.15 -5.80
N TYR A 199 10.89 1.04 -5.55
CA TYR A 199 11.17 1.81 -4.34
C TYR A 199 10.88 0.99 -3.08
N ILE A 200 9.69 0.40 -3.02
CA ILE A 200 9.26 -0.46 -1.91
C ILE A 200 10.13 -1.71 -1.82
N LEU A 201 10.37 -2.41 -2.94
CA LEU A 201 11.11 -3.67 -2.92
C LEU A 201 12.60 -3.46 -2.63
N LYS A 202 13.16 -2.31 -3.01
CA LYS A 202 14.53 -1.94 -2.64
C LYS A 202 14.66 -1.89 -1.11
N ILE A 203 13.72 -1.24 -0.42
CA ILE A 203 13.68 -1.23 1.06
C ILE A 203 13.58 -2.65 1.61
N VAL A 204 12.67 -3.48 1.07
CA VAL A 204 12.50 -4.88 1.52
C VAL A 204 13.78 -5.69 1.35
N PHE A 205 14.48 -5.54 0.23
CA PHE A 205 15.72 -6.27 -0.06
C PHE A 205 16.88 -5.77 0.81
N GLU A 206 17.02 -4.45 0.97
CA GLU A 206 18.08 -3.84 1.79
C GLU A 206 17.93 -4.22 3.27
N ASN A 207 16.71 -4.26 3.79
CA ASN A 207 16.42 -4.78 5.15
C ASN A 207 16.88 -6.23 5.36
N LYS A 208 17.02 -7.01 4.28
CA LYS A 208 17.52 -8.40 4.29
C LYS A 208 19.01 -8.51 4.01
N GLY A 209 19.70 -7.40 3.77
CA GLY A 209 21.08 -7.38 3.30
C GLY A 209 21.24 -7.91 1.87
N TYR A 210 20.17 -7.87 1.07
CA TYR A 210 20.20 -8.26 -0.34
C TYR A 210 20.35 -7.03 -1.24
N ASN A 211 21.12 -7.18 -2.32
CA ASN A 211 21.17 -6.17 -3.37
C ASN A 211 19.89 -6.17 -4.22
N TYR A 212 19.40 -4.98 -4.59
CA TYR A 212 18.29 -4.73 -5.50
C TYR A 212 18.77 -3.93 -6.72
N ILE A 213 18.50 -4.43 -7.93
CA ILE A 213 18.93 -3.78 -9.17
C ILE A 213 17.69 -3.35 -9.95
N GLN A 214 17.41 -2.05 -9.96
CA GLN A 214 16.35 -1.50 -10.80
C GLN A 214 16.77 -1.59 -12.28
N LYS A 215 15.85 -2.10 -13.11
CA LYS A 215 15.99 -2.17 -14.58
C LYS A 215 14.77 -1.57 -15.21
N ASP A 216 14.90 -0.38 -15.79
CA ASP A 216 13.81 0.44 -16.34
C ASP A 216 13.53 0.19 -17.84
N ASP A 217 14.23 -0.76 -18.46
CA ASP A 217 14.05 -1.17 -19.86
C ASP A 217 12.90 -2.17 -20.09
N ARG A 218 12.22 -2.58 -19.00
CA ARG A 218 11.18 -3.63 -18.98
C ARG A 218 9.81 -3.13 -19.47
N ILE A 219 8.95 -4.07 -19.83
CA ILE A 219 7.64 -3.78 -20.43
C ILE A 219 6.72 -2.98 -19.50
N GLU A 220 6.80 -3.18 -18.19
CA GLU A 220 6.04 -2.40 -17.20
C GLU A 220 6.35 -0.89 -17.24
N TYR A 221 7.60 -0.50 -17.49
CA TYR A 221 7.97 0.92 -17.61
C TYR A 221 7.49 1.48 -18.93
N ARG A 222 7.59 0.73 -20.02
CA ARG A 222 7.02 1.15 -21.32
C ARG A 222 5.52 1.37 -21.22
N ALA A 223 4.81 0.44 -20.56
CA ALA A 223 3.38 0.57 -20.32
C ALA A 223 3.04 1.78 -19.43
N TYR A 224 3.85 2.01 -18.38
CA TYR A 224 3.73 3.19 -17.53
C TYR A 224 3.92 4.48 -18.35
N TYR A 225 5.03 4.61 -19.09
CA TYR A 225 5.32 5.80 -19.90
C TYR A 225 4.26 6.06 -20.97
N GLU A 226 3.79 5.00 -21.65
CA GLU A 226 2.72 5.13 -22.63
C GLU A 226 1.43 5.66 -22.00
N PHE A 227 1.12 5.24 -20.78
CA PHE A 227 -0.02 5.77 -20.05
C PHE A 227 0.16 7.24 -19.65
N VAL A 228 1.35 7.59 -19.16
CA VAL A 228 1.68 8.91 -18.65
C VAL A 228 1.63 9.99 -19.73
N LYS A 229 1.84 9.65 -21.01
CA LYS A 229 1.63 10.55 -22.16
C LYS A 229 0.25 11.19 -22.22
N ASN A 230 -0.76 10.58 -21.61
CA ASN A 230 -2.10 11.18 -21.54
C ASN A 230 -2.18 12.40 -20.59
N PHE A 231 -1.16 12.62 -19.75
CA PHE A 231 -1.15 13.64 -18.69
C PHE A 231 -0.04 14.68 -18.83
N ILE A 232 1.04 14.38 -19.58
CA ILE A 232 2.16 15.29 -19.80
C ILE A 232 2.50 15.41 -21.29
N SER A 233 2.98 16.59 -21.70
CA SER A 233 3.52 16.81 -23.05
C SER A 233 4.80 16.01 -23.27
N ASP A 234 5.04 15.57 -24.51
CA ASP A 234 6.17 14.69 -24.86
C ASP A 234 7.54 15.21 -24.38
N ASP A 235 7.73 16.52 -24.30
CA ASP A 235 8.96 17.19 -23.87
C ASP A 235 9.35 16.95 -22.38
N ASN A 236 8.50 16.28 -21.58
CA ASN A 236 8.72 16.02 -20.14
C ASN A 236 8.95 14.53 -19.80
N LEU A 237 9.17 13.67 -20.80
CA LEU A 237 9.28 12.21 -20.63
C LEU A 237 10.73 11.67 -20.56
N ASP A 238 11.74 12.53 -20.72
CA ASP A 238 13.16 12.16 -20.81
C ASP A 238 13.90 12.14 -19.45
#